data_AF-A0A3N5PSS4-F1
#
_entry.id   AF-A0A3N5PSS4-F1
#
_cell.length_a   1.000
_cell.length_b   1.000
_cell.length_c   1.000
_cell.angle_alpha   90.00
_cell.angle_beta   90.00
_cell.angle_gamma   90.00
#
_symmetry.space_group_name_H-M   'P 1'
#
loop_
_entity.id
_entity.type
_entity.pdbx_description
1 polymer ?
#
loop_
_entity_poly.entity_id
_entity_poly.type
_entity_poly.pdbx_seq_one_letter_code
_entity_poly.pdbx_strand_id
1 'polypeptide(L)'
;YTPGANIDINGTRVQIVGSPAAGDQFVIQSNVGGTGDNRNIQALVDRFHQSVFTGEISLQDATAGLITNVGSRTAEVSNQRDVQELVVQQSHDRLESVRGVNLDEEAADMLKFEQLYQAAARMMQVADTLFQTLLNTLLR
;
A
#
# COMPACT_ATOMS: atom_id res chain seq x y z
N TYR A 1 -6.96 -10.24 69.44
CA TYR A 1 -7.14 -8.98 68.68
C TYR A 1 -6.51 -7.87 69.49
N THR A 2 -5.62 -7.09 68.89
CA THR A 2 -5.16 -5.83 69.44
C THR A 2 -5.74 -4.74 68.55
N PRO A 3 -6.46 -3.73 69.09
CA PRO A 3 -6.99 -2.64 68.28
C PRO A 3 -5.94 -2.01 67.37
N GLY A 4 -6.25 -1.91 66.07
CA GLY A 4 -5.36 -1.34 65.07
C GLY A 4 -4.19 -2.23 64.60
N ALA A 5 -4.05 -3.46 65.12
CA ALA A 5 -3.04 -4.38 64.61
C ALA A 5 -3.40 -4.90 63.20
N ASN A 6 -2.37 -5.13 62.39
CA ASN A 6 -2.53 -5.74 61.07
C ASN A 6 -2.98 -7.20 61.20
N ILE A 7 -3.96 -7.56 60.40
CA ILE A 7 -4.38 -8.94 60.17
C ILE A 7 -4.10 -9.22 58.69
N ASP A 8 -3.09 -10.05 58.41
CA ASP A 8 -2.75 -10.45 57.06
C ASP A 8 -3.38 -11.83 56.76
N ILE A 9 -4.22 -11.91 55.71
CA ILE A 9 -4.92 -13.14 55.28
C ILE A 9 -4.81 -13.25 53.75
N ASN A 10 -4.20 -14.31 53.23
CA ASN A 10 -4.07 -14.59 51.80
C ASN A 10 -3.57 -13.39 50.97
N GLY A 11 -2.57 -12.66 51.49
CA GLY A 11 -2.01 -11.46 50.85
C GLY A 11 -2.85 -10.19 50.99
N THR A 12 -4.01 -10.26 51.65
CA THR A 12 -4.84 -9.10 52.00
C THR A 12 -4.54 -8.66 53.42
N ARG A 13 -4.29 -7.36 53.61
CA ARG A 13 -4.11 -6.76 54.94
C ARG A 13 -5.39 -6.04 55.36
N VAL A 14 -5.88 -6.39 56.53
CA VAL A 14 -7.05 -5.77 57.15
C VAL A 14 -6.69 -5.24 58.52
N GLN A 15 -7.24 -4.09 58.89
CA GLN A 15 -7.17 -3.55 60.23
C GLN A 15 -8.59 -3.40 60.75
N ILE A 16 -8.85 -3.94 61.95
CA ILE A 16 -10.11 -3.69 62.65
C ILE A 16 -9.86 -2.54 63.62
N VAL A 17 -10.55 -1.43 63.41
CA VAL A 17 -10.48 -0.22 64.24
C VAL A 17 -11.74 -0.07 65.09
N GLY A 18 -11.63 0.59 66.25
CA GLY A 18 -12.75 0.78 67.20
C GLY A 18 -12.75 -0.23 68.36
N SER A 19 -13.90 -0.38 69.02
CA SER A 19 -14.10 -1.26 70.18
C SER A 19 -15.15 -2.34 69.87
N PRO A 20 -14.74 -3.51 69.36
CA PRO A 20 -15.66 -4.63 69.11
C PRO A 20 -16.31 -5.11 70.41
N ALA A 21 -17.60 -5.45 70.35
CA ALA A 21 -18.34 -6.06 71.45
C ALA A 21 -18.25 -7.59 71.43
N ALA A 22 -18.53 -8.23 72.57
CA ALA A 22 -18.60 -9.68 72.64
C ALA A 22 -19.74 -10.20 71.74
N GLY A 23 -19.39 -10.98 70.72
CA GLY A 23 -20.33 -11.50 69.72
C GLY A 23 -20.16 -10.93 68.31
N ASP A 24 -19.35 -9.88 68.14
CA ASP A 24 -19.06 -9.32 66.81
C ASP A 24 -18.30 -10.30 65.93
N GLN A 25 -18.72 -10.41 64.66
CA GLN A 25 -18.10 -11.28 63.66
C GLN A 25 -17.80 -10.49 62.38
N PHE A 26 -16.56 -10.62 61.89
CA PHE A 26 -16.14 -10.12 60.59
C PHE A 26 -15.72 -11.29 59.73
N VAL A 27 -16.36 -11.45 58.57
CA VAL A 27 -16.08 -12.54 57.63
C VAL A 27 -15.40 -11.97 56.40
N ILE A 28 -14.19 -12.44 56.13
CA ILE A 28 -13.47 -12.18 54.89
C ILE A 28 -13.59 -13.45 54.04
N GLN A 29 -14.18 -13.32 52.86
CA GLN A 29 -14.36 -14.40 51.91
C GLN A 29 -13.99 -13.96 50.51
N SER A 30 -13.61 -14.93 49.67
CA SER A 30 -13.37 -14.68 48.26
C SER A 30 -14.63 -14.14 47.57
N ASN A 31 -14.49 -13.14 46.70
CA ASN A 31 -15.57 -12.56 45.91
C ASN A 31 -15.99 -13.49 44.76
N VAL A 32 -16.32 -14.75 45.06
CA VAL A 32 -16.59 -15.75 44.02
C VAL A 32 -17.90 -15.45 43.30
N GLY A 33 -17.82 -15.11 42.02
CA GLY A 33 -18.99 -14.79 41.19
C GLY A 33 -19.66 -13.45 41.54
N GLY A 34 -19.02 -12.62 42.37
CA GLY A 34 -19.53 -11.29 42.71
C GLY A 34 -19.10 -10.22 41.71
N THR A 35 -19.68 -9.03 41.81
CA THR A 35 -19.30 -7.88 40.98
C THR A 35 -17.82 -7.57 41.15
N GLY A 36 -17.09 -7.40 40.04
CA GLY A 36 -15.64 -7.15 40.04
C GLY A 36 -14.77 -8.42 40.15
N ASP A 37 -15.35 -9.62 40.12
CA ASP A 37 -14.58 -10.87 40.00
C ASP A 37 -14.03 -11.06 38.58
N ASN A 38 -12.75 -10.75 38.37
CA ASN A 38 -12.08 -10.82 37.06
C ASN A 38 -11.42 -12.18 36.77
N ARG A 39 -11.66 -13.22 37.59
CA ARG A 39 -11.00 -14.53 37.41
C ARG A 39 -11.37 -15.22 36.11
N ASN A 40 -12.55 -14.94 35.55
CA ASN A 40 -12.95 -15.42 34.22
C ASN A 40 -12.10 -14.80 33.09
N ILE A 41 -11.83 -13.49 33.15
CA ILE A 41 -10.98 -12.79 32.20
C ILE A 41 -9.53 -13.27 32.35
N GLN A 42 -9.04 -13.45 33.58
CA GLN A 42 -7.72 -14.02 33.83
C GLN A 42 -7.61 -15.42 33.22
N ALA A 43 -8.59 -16.29 33.47
CA ALA A 43 -8.61 -17.63 32.86
C ALA A 43 -8.60 -17.57 31.33
N LEU A 44 -9.31 -16.62 30.71
CA LEU A 44 -9.29 -16.44 29.26
C LEU A 44 -7.90 -16.01 28.74
N VAL A 45 -7.27 -15.05 29.42
CA VAL A 45 -5.92 -14.57 29.09
C VAL A 45 -4.90 -15.71 29.22
N ASP A 46 -4.98 -16.48 30.31
CA ASP A 46 -4.10 -17.63 30.52
C ASP A 46 -4.25 -18.67 29.40
N ARG A 47 -5.48 -18.94 28.96
CA ARG A 47 -5.74 -19.84 27.82
C ARG A 47 -5.22 -19.28 26.50
N PHE A 48 -5.23 -17.96 26.32
CA PHE A 48 -4.69 -17.32 25.12
C PHE A 48 -3.17 -17.46 25.01
N HIS A 49 -2.47 -17.45 26.14
CA HIS A 49 -1.02 -17.69 26.23
C HIS A 49 -0.65 -19.16 26.28
N GLN A 50 -1.58 -20.04 26.64
CA GLN A 50 -1.31 -21.47 26.65
C GLN A 50 -1.05 -21.97 25.23
N SER A 51 -0.05 -22.84 25.07
CA SER A 51 0.17 -23.54 23.82
C SER A 51 -0.99 -24.49 23.53
N VAL A 52 -1.64 -24.31 22.37
CA VAL A 52 -2.85 -25.08 22.01
C VAL A 52 -2.68 -25.83 20.70
N PHE A 53 -1.63 -25.51 19.93
CA PHE A 53 -1.28 -26.19 18.69
C PHE A 53 -0.07 -27.10 18.87
N THR A 54 0.10 -28.06 17.96
CA THR A 54 1.28 -28.92 17.90
C THR A 54 2.54 -28.06 17.73
N GLY A 55 3.54 -28.26 18.61
CA GLY A 55 4.79 -27.50 18.57
C GLY A 55 4.84 -26.26 19.48
N GLU A 56 4.09 -26.26 20.58
CA GLU A 56 4.14 -25.21 21.63
C GLU A 56 3.65 -23.81 21.21
N ILE A 57 2.97 -23.69 20.08
CA ILE A 57 2.43 -22.41 19.59
C ILE A 57 1.17 -22.03 20.37
N SER A 58 1.16 -20.83 20.98
CA SER A 58 -0.03 -20.25 21.62
C SER A 58 -0.98 -19.63 20.60
N LEU A 59 -2.23 -19.33 21.02
CA LEU A 59 -3.16 -18.59 20.16
C LEU A 59 -2.62 -17.19 19.80
N GLN A 60 -1.89 -16.56 20.73
CA GLN A 60 -1.21 -15.30 20.50
C GLN A 60 -0.19 -15.42 19.36
N ASP A 61 0.68 -16.42 19.42
CA ASP A 61 1.75 -16.62 18.45
C ASP A 61 1.19 -16.94 17.06
N ALA A 62 0.17 -17.80 17.00
CA ALA A 62 -0.52 -18.12 15.75
C ALA A 62 -1.16 -16.86 15.12
N THR A 63 -1.80 -16.02 15.94
CA THR A 63 -2.42 -14.77 15.47
C THR A 63 -1.37 -13.79 14.97
N ALA A 64 -0.27 -13.61 15.72
CA ALA A 64 0.84 -12.75 15.32
C ALA A 64 1.50 -13.23 14.02
N GLY A 65 1.67 -14.56 13.87
CA GLY A 65 2.19 -15.18 12.66
C GLY A 65 1.30 -14.93 11.44
N LEU A 66 -0.02 -15.07 11.59
CA LEU A 66 -0.98 -14.77 10.52
C LEU A 66 -0.92 -13.30 10.09
N ILE A 67 -0.93 -12.36 11.04
CA ILE A 67 -0.82 -10.92 10.76
C ILE A 67 0.48 -10.62 10.03
N THR A 68 1.59 -11.19 10.49
CA THR A 68 2.93 -11.01 9.89
C THR A 68 2.98 -11.57 8.48
N ASN A 69 2.38 -12.75 8.24
CA ASN A 69 2.36 -13.37 6.92
C ASN A 69 1.56 -12.53 5.92
N VAL A 70 0.36 -12.09 6.31
CA VAL A 70 -0.48 -11.21 5.48
C VAL A 70 0.24 -9.90 5.20
N GLY A 71 0.80 -9.24 6.22
CA GLY A 71 1.53 -7.99 6.07
C GLY A 71 2.73 -8.11 5.12
N SER A 72 3.54 -9.17 5.30
CA SER A 72 4.68 -9.46 4.42
C SER A 72 4.24 -9.70 2.98
N ARG A 73 3.17 -10.49 2.77
CA ARG A 73 2.67 -10.80 1.44
C ARG A 73 2.09 -9.56 0.75
N THR A 74 1.37 -8.71 1.49
CA THR A 74 0.86 -7.45 0.96
C THR A 74 1.99 -6.51 0.53
N ALA A 75 3.04 -6.38 1.34
CA ALA A 75 4.20 -5.57 1.01
C ALA A 75 4.92 -6.09 -0.25
N GLU A 76 5.11 -7.40 -0.35
CA GLU A 76 5.70 -8.06 -1.52
C GLU A 76 4.90 -7.77 -2.80
N VAL A 77 3.58 -7.97 -2.76
CA VAL A 77 2.69 -7.74 -3.91
C VAL A 77 2.64 -6.26 -4.29
N SER A 78 2.69 -5.34 -3.32
CA SER A 78 2.74 -3.91 -3.62
C SER A 78 4.02 -3.54 -4.35
N ASN A 79 5.17 -4.00 -3.88
CA ASN A 79 6.45 -3.75 -4.55
C ASN A 79 6.47 -4.34 -5.97
N GLN A 80 5.92 -5.56 -6.15
CA GLN A 80 5.80 -6.16 -7.49
C GLN A 80 4.91 -5.32 -8.41
N ARG A 81 3.82 -4.74 -7.91
CA ARG A 81 2.96 -3.84 -8.68
C ARG A 81 3.73 -2.61 -9.14
N ASP A 82 4.47 -1.96 -8.24
CA ASP A 82 5.22 -0.73 -8.54
C ASP A 82 6.32 -1.00 -9.58
N VAL A 83 7.01 -2.15 -9.46
CA VAL A 83 7.99 -2.61 -10.47
C VAL A 83 7.31 -2.85 -11.81
N GLN A 84 6.15 -3.51 -11.83
CA GLN A 84 5.41 -3.79 -13.07
C GLN A 84 4.92 -2.51 -13.74
N GLU A 85 4.47 -1.52 -12.97
CA GLU A 85 4.07 -0.20 -13.45
C GLU A 85 5.27 0.54 -14.09
N LEU A 86 6.44 0.49 -13.45
CA LEU A 86 7.67 1.03 -14.03
C LEU A 86 8.03 0.37 -15.36
N VAL A 87 7.88 -0.96 -15.45
CA VAL A 87 8.13 -1.70 -16.71
C VAL A 87 7.14 -1.28 -17.80
N VAL A 88 5.85 -1.11 -17.46
CA VAL A 88 4.83 -0.63 -18.41
C VAL A 88 5.17 0.77 -18.90
N GLN A 89 5.53 1.68 -17.99
CA GLN A 89 5.92 3.04 -18.34
C GLN A 89 7.15 3.05 -19.25
N GLN A 90 8.20 2.29 -18.90
CA GLN A 90 9.41 2.20 -19.72
C GLN A 90 9.11 1.62 -21.12
N SER A 91 8.21 0.64 -21.21
CA SER A 91 7.75 0.10 -22.49
C SER A 91 6.99 1.14 -23.31
N HIS A 92 6.14 1.96 -22.67
CA HIS A 92 5.45 3.06 -23.32
C HIS A 92 6.44 4.10 -23.85
N ASP A 93 7.37 4.56 -23.03
CA ASP A 93 8.38 5.55 -23.41
C ASP A 93 9.26 5.06 -24.56
N ARG A 94 9.61 3.77 -24.59
CA ARG A 94 10.33 3.15 -25.71
C ARG A 94 9.49 3.09 -26.98
N LEU A 95 8.19 2.84 -26.84
CA LEU A 95 7.29 2.83 -27.97
C LEU A 95 7.14 4.24 -28.54
N GLU A 96 6.99 5.25 -27.69
CA GLU A 96 6.95 6.66 -28.09
C GLU A 96 8.27 7.16 -28.65
N SER A 97 9.44 6.69 -28.19
CA SER A 97 10.72 7.11 -28.77
C SER A 97 10.94 6.57 -30.18
N VAL A 98 10.38 5.39 -30.50
CA VAL A 98 10.45 4.80 -31.84
C VAL A 98 9.32 5.30 -32.75
N ARG A 99 8.12 5.54 -32.20
CA ARG A 99 6.93 6.00 -32.94
C ARG A 99 6.77 7.52 -32.96
N GLY A 100 7.51 8.23 -32.13
CA GLY A 100 7.51 9.66 -32.03
C GLY A 100 8.09 10.25 -33.30
N VAL A 101 7.20 10.62 -34.21
CA VAL A 101 7.56 11.48 -35.33
C VAL A 101 7.87 12.88 -34.79
N ASN A 102 9.00 13.44 -35.21
CA ASN A 102 9.33 14.80 -34.88
C ASN A 102 8.53 15.74 -35.79
N LEU A 103 7.46 16.33 -35.26
CA LEU A 103 6.58 17.22 -36.03
C LEU A 103 7.34 18.40 -36.67
N ASP A 104 8.46 18.84 -36.07
CA ASP A 104 9.29 19.90 -36.65
C ASP A 104 10.11 19.39 -37.85
N GLU A 105 10.57 18.14 -37.80
CA GLU A 105 11.27 17.48 -38.92
C GLU A 105 10.29 17.17 -40.06
N GLU A 106 9.09 16.65 -39.74
CA GLU A 106 8.02 16.45 -40.72
C GLU A 106 7.57 17.79 -41.34
N ALA A 107 7.48 18.87 -40.56
CA ALA A 107 7.14 20.20 -41.08
C ALA A 107 8.24 20.77 -41.97
N ALA A 108 9.52 20.57 -41.63
CA ALA A 108 10.64 20.96 -42.47
C ALA A 108 10.65 20.20 -43.79
N ASP A 109 10.39 18.89 -43.76
CA ASP A 109 10.26 18.05 -44.94
C ASP A 109 9.05 18.45 -45.79
N MET A 110 7.90 18.74 -45.16
CA MET A 110 6.73 19.29 -45.86
C MET A 110 7.06 20.60 -46.58
N LEU A 111 7.71 21.54 -45.89
CA LEU A 111 8.08 22.83 -46.45
C LEU A 111 9.08 22.68 -47.62
N LYS A 112 10.01 21.72 -47.50
CA LYS A 112 10.91 21.33 -48.59
C LYS A 112 10.15 20.73 -49.77
N PHE A 113 9.17 19.85 -49.54
CA PHE A 113 8.33 19.29 -50.61
C PHE A 113 7.49 20.38 -51.29
N GLU A 114 6.95 21.35 -50.54
CA GLU A 114 6.24 22.50 -51.10
C GLU A 114 7.16 23.34 -52.00
N GLN A 115 8.39 23.63 -51.56
CA GLN A 115 9.37 24.35 -52.37
C GLN A 115 9.75 23.60 -53.64
N LEU A 116 9.99 22.28 -53.54
CA LEU A 116 10.28 21.42 -54.69
C LEU A 116 9.10 21.38 -55.66
N TYR A 117 7.86 21.33 -55.16
CA TYR A 117 6.67 21.36 -55.99
C TYR A 117 6.53 22.70 -56.74
N GLN A 118 6.76 23.82 -56.06
CA GLN A 118 6.79 25.15 -56.70
C GLN A 118 7.89 25.25 -57.76
N ALA A 119 9.08 24.71 -57.48
CA ALA A 119 10.18 24.67 -58.44
C ALA A 119 9.83 23.81 -59.67
N ALA A 120 9.25 22.62 -59.47
CA ALA A 120 8.79 21.76 -60.55
C ALA A 120 7.70 22.44 -61.41
N ALA A 121 6.76 23.15 -60.77
CA ALA A 121 5.74 23.93 -61.48
C ALA A 121 6.36 25.03 -62.36
N ARG A 122 7.37 25.75 -61.86
CA ARG A 122 8.11 26.75 -62.65
C ARG A 122 8.89 26.10 -63.80
N MET A 123 9.54 24.96 -63.56
CA MET A 123 10.22 24.21 -64.62
C MET A 123 9.26 23.78 -65.73
N MET A 124 8.05 23.33 -65.38
CA MET A 124 7.02 23.00 -66.35
C MET A 124 6.58 24.21 -67.17
N GLN A 125 6.41 25.39 -66.55
CA GLN A 125 6.10 26.63 -67.27
C GLN A 125 7.21 27.02 -68.25
N VAL A 126 8.48 26.88 -67.85
CA VAL A 126 9.61 27.14 -68.73
C VAL A 126 9.64 26.13 -69.88
N ALA A 127 9.43 24.85 -69.61
CA ALA A 127 9.37 23.81 -70.63
C ALA A 127 8.23 24.05 -71.64
N ASP A 128 7.05 24.44 -71.17
CA ASP A 128 5.91 24.79 -72.03
C ASP A 128 6.22 26.01 -72.91
N THR A 129 6.84 27.05 -72.33
CA THR A 129 7.28 28.23 -73.09
C THR A 129 8.30 27.87 -74.17
N LEU A 130 9.28 27.01 -73.86
CA LEU A 130 10.25 26.52 -74.83
C LEU A 130 9.57 25.69 -75.93
N PHE A 131 8.62 24.84 -75.57
CA PHE A 131 7.88 24.02 -76.52
C PHE A 131 7.06 24.88 -77.49
N GLN A 132 6.32 25.88 -76.97
CA GLN A 132 5.58 26.84 -77.79
C GLN A 132 6.51 27.65 -78.70
N THR A 133 7.69 28.05 -78.21
CA THR A 133 8.68 28.78 -79.01
C THR A 133 9.17 27.93 -80.18
N LEU A 134 9.54 26.67 -79.92
CA LEU A 134 9.98 25.74 -80.96
C LEU A 134 8.89 25.50 -82.01
N LEU A 135 7.64 25.27 -81.58
CA LEU A 135 6.48 25.11 -82.47
C LEU A 135 6.29 26.35 -83.37
N ASN A 136 6.32 27.55 -82.79
CA ASN A 136 6.15 28.80 -83.53
C ASN A 136 7.30 29.06 -84.52
N THR A 137 8.53 28.60 -84.23
CA THR A 137 9.67 28.74 -85.14
C THR A 137 9.68 27.71 -86.27
N LEU A 138 9.15 26.50 -86.06
CA LEU A 138 9.07 25.43 -87.07
C LEU A 138 7.82 25.52 -87.97
N LEU A 139 6.78 26.24 -87.53
CA LEU A 139 5.55 26.49 -88.32
C LEU A 139 5.63 27.75 -89.21
N ARG A 140 6.82 28.35 -89.34
CA ARG A 140 7.13 29.37 -90.36
C ARG A 140 7.90 28.76 -91.51
#